data_AF-A0A225WKV4-F1
#
_entry.id   AF-A0A225WKV4-F1
#
_cell.length_a   1.000
_cell.length_b   1.000
_cell.length_c   1.000
_cell.angle_alpha   90.00
_cell.angle_beta   90.00
_cell.angle_gamma   90.00
#
_symmetry.space_group_name_H-M   'P 1'
#
loop_
_entity.id
_entity.type
_entity.pdbx_description
1 polymer ?
#
loop_
_entity_poly.entity_id
_entity_poly.type
_entity_poly.pdbx_seq_one_letter_code
_entity_poly.pdbx_strand_id
1 'polypeptide(L)'
;MAPVPHYVKSVVLKNTTSHPVKVLAVFGSDELEAEGKAKILETCELAPGAETTLKEHEYDMGGWTATAALFSLEVAHSTDSGLLGKTLYTPSVSGIVDVLHVDIGADEGAKNFKVAVVREA
;
A
#
# COMPACT_ATOMS: atom_id res chain seq x y z
N MET A 1 25.83 -4.47 13.35
CA MET A 1 24.44 -4.96 13.46
C MET A 1 23.74 -4.49 12.19
N ALA A 2 23.28 -5.39 11.33
CA ALA A 2 22.46 -5.00 10.19
C ALA A 2 21.15 -4.37 10.72
N PRO A 3 20.66 -3.28 10.13
CA PRO A 3 19.37 -2.72 10.51
C PRO A 3 18.31 -3.82 10.38
N VAL A 4 17.42 -3.91 11.38
CA VAL A 4 16.29 -4.85 11.30
C VAL A 4 15.47 -4.45 10.08
N PRO A 5 15.18 -5.36 9.14
CA PRO A 5 14.41 -5.00 7.96
C PRO A 5 13.00 -4.59 8.39
N HIS A 6 12.59 -3.38 8.03
CA HIS A 6 11.26 -2.86 8.29
C HIS A 6 10.52 -2.80 6.97
N TYR A 7 9.81 -3.87 6.61
CA TYR A 7 9.09 -3.92 5.35
C TYR A 7 7.78 -4.67 5.46
N VAL A 8 6.84 -4.29 4.60
CA VAL A 8 5.58 -5.01 4.38
C VAL A 8 5.74 -5.86 3.13
N LYS A 9 5.43 -7.16 3.23
CA LYS A 9 5.44 -8.07 2.09
C LYS A 9 4.17 -7.93 1.25
N SER A 10 3.01 -8.15 1.86
CA SER A 10 1.71 -8.09 1.16
C SER A 10 0.78 -7.04 1.78
N VAL A 11 -0.16 -6.53 0.99
CA VAL A 11 -1.16 -5.55 1.44
C VAL A 11 -2.54 -6.02 1.04
N VAL A 12 -3.43 -6.18 2.01
CA VAL A 12 -4.86 -6.39 1.77
C VAL A 12 -5.54 -5.04 1.83
N LEU A 13 -6.18 -4.63 0.74
CA LEU A 13 -6.91 -3.39 0.67
C LEU A 13 -8.39 -3.69 0.60
N LYS A 14 -9.16 -3.10 1.50
CA LYS A 14 -10.61 -3.22 1.53
C LYS A 14 -11.24 -1.85 1.35
N ASN A 15 -12.07 -1.71 0.33
CA ASN A 15 -12.86 -0.51 0.12
C ASN A 15 -14.23 -0.69 0.79
N THR A 16 -14.40 -0.09 1.97
CA THR A 16 -15.69 -0.06 2.66
C THR A 16 -16.51 1.18 2.30
N THR A 17 -16.01 2.02 1.39
CA THR A 17 -16.71 3.24 0.94
C THR A 17 -17.77 2.93 -0.11
N SER A 18 -18.70 3.86 -0.31
CA SER A 18 -19.74 3.80 -1.34
C SER A 18 -19.27 4.26 -2.74
N HIS A 19 -17.99 4.59 -2.90
CA HIS A 19 -17.41 5.05 -4.16
C HIS A 19 -16.22 4.18 -4.56
N PRO A 20 -15.88 4.09 -5.87
CA PRO A 20 -14.66 3.43 -6.29
C PRO A 20 -13.44 4.22 -5.80
N VAL A 21 -12.41 3.49 -5.34
CA VAL A 21 -11.13 4.05 -4.93
C VAL A 21 -10.02 3.44 -5.78
N LYS A 22 -9.02 4.24 -6.10
CA LYS A 22 -7.84 3.84 -6.86
C LYS A 22 -6.64 3.86 -5.95
N VAL A 23 -6.03 2.71 -5.73
CA VAL A 23 -4.84 2.54 -4.91
C VAL A 23 -3.63 2.37 -5.81
N LEU A 24 -2.56 3.09 -5.50
CA LEU A 24 -1.25 2.95 -6.10
C LEU A 24 -0.27 2.55 -4.99
N ALA A 25 0.09 1.27 -4.95
CA ALA A 25 1.15 0.78 -4.09
C ALA A 25 2.49 0.89 -4.81
N VAL A 26 3.48 1.42 -4.10
CA VAL A 26 4.85 1.55 -4.55
C VAL A 26 5.68 0.57 -3.75
N PHE A 27 6.22 -0.45 -4.40
CA PHE A 27 7.11 -1.44 -3.81
C PHE A 27 8.55 -1.16 -4.23
N GLY A 28 9.46 -1.12 -3.27
CA GLY A 28 10.89 -0.87 -3.45
C GLY A 28 11.52 -0.31 -2.19
N SER A 29 12.80 -0.03 -2.27
CA SER A 29 13.58 0.58 -1.19
C SER A 29 14.59 1.55 -1.79
N ASP A 30 15.02 2.54 -1.02
CA ASP A 30 16.04 3.49 -1.48
C ASP A 30 17.38 2.78 -1.79
N GLU A 31 17.67 1.67 -1.11
CA GLU A 31 18.81 0.81 -1.39
C GLU A 31 18.74 0.23 -2.81
N LEU A 32 17.58 -0.31 -3.20
CA LEU A 32 17.40 -0.88 -4.54
C LEU A 32 17.34 0.20 -5.62
N GLU A 33 16.76 1.36 -5.34
CA GLU A 33 16.79 2.51 -6.24
C GLU A 33 18.24 3.00 -6.46
N ALA A 34 19.06 3.03 -5.40
CA ALA A 34 20.49 3.35 -5.49
C ALA A 34 21.29 2.31 -6.29
N GLU A 35 20.87 1.04 -6.26
CA GLU A 35 21.39 -0.03 -7.12
C GLU A 35 20.86 0.03 -8.57
N GLY A 36 20.01 1.01 -8.90
CA GLY A 36 19.44 1.22 -10.23
C GLY A 36 18.22 0.35 -10.55
N LYS A 37 17.61 -0.29 -9.54
CA LYS A 37 16.36 -1.03 -9.67
C LYS A 37 15.19 -0.05 -9.50
N ALA A 38 14.36 0.07 -10.53
CA ALA A 38 13.18 0.92 -10.48
C ALA A 38 12.15 0.39 -9.48
N LYS A 39 11.49 1.29 -8.74
CA LYS A 39 10.37 0.96 -7.85
C LYS A 39 9.23 0.34 -8.67
N ILE A 40 8.67 -0.75 -8.15
CA ILE A 40 7.51 -1.43 -8.71
C ILE A 40 6.25 -0.65 -8.32
N LEU A 41 5.49 -0.22 -9.32
CA LEU A 41 4.27 0.56 -9.15
C LEU A 41 3.07 -0.33 -9.46
N GLU A 42 2.31 -0.71 -8.45
CA GLU A 42 1.11 -1.51 -8.61
C GLU A 42 -0.14 -0.67 -8.38
N THR A 43 -0.91 -0.45 -9.45
CA THR A 43 -2.17 0.28 -9.39
C THR A 43 -3.33 -0.69 -9.36
N CYS A 44 -4.19 -0.57 -8.36
CA CYS A 44 -5.41 -1.35 -8.24
C CYS A 44 -6.62 -0.43 -8.09
N GLU A 45 -7.71 -0.73 -8.80
CA GLU A 45 -8.97 -0.04 -8.63
C GLU A 45 -9.93 -0.94 -7.86
N LEU A 46 -10.45 -0.43 -6.75
CA LEU A 46 -11.36 -1.13 -5.86
C LEU A 46 -12.75 -0.53 -6.00
N ALA A 47 -13.69 -1.36 -6.47
CA ALA A 47 -15.11 -1.03 -6.45
C ALA A 47 -15.61 -0.86 -5.00
N PRO A 48 -16.73 -0.14 -4.77
CA PRO A 48 -17.31 -0.02 -3.43
C PRO A 48 -17.67 -1.40 -2.86
N GLY A 49 -17.21 -1.68 -1.63
CA GLY A 49 -17.35 -2.97 -0.97
C GLY A 49 -16.37 -4.06 -1.45
N ALA A 50 -15.48 -3.76 -2.40
CA ALA A 50 -14.51 -4.72 -2.90
C ALA A 50 -13.28 -4.82 -1.99
N GLU A 51 -12.68 -6.00 -2.01
CA GLU A 51 -11.41 -6.31 -1.36
C GLU A 51 -10.43 -6.81 -2.43
N THR A 52 -9.18 -6.39 -2.33
CA THR A 52 -8.09 -6.87 -3.17
C THR A 52 -6.87 -7.14 -2.31
N THR A 53 -5.99 -8.00 -2.78
CA THR A 53 -4.73 -8.30 -2.12
C THR A 53 -3.60 -8.06 -3.10
N LEU A 54 -2.74 -7.10 -2.75
CA LEU A 54 -1.46 -6.88 -3.39
C LEU A 54 -0.47 -7.85 -2.75
N LYS A 55 0.03 -8.77 -3.55
CA LYS A 55 0.98 -9.79 -3.09
C LYS A 55 2.38 -9.19 -2.98
N GLU A 56 3.27 -9.91 -2.32
CA GLU A 56 4.68 -9.57 -2.30
C GLU A 56 5.27 -9.54 -3.70
N HIS A 57 6.16 -8.57 -3.91
CA HIS A 57 6.94 -8.43 -5.13
C HIS A 57 8.40 -8.72 -4.82
N GLU A 58 9.12 -9.28 -5.78
CA GLU A 58 10.53 -9.61 -5.66
C GLU A 58 11.31 -9.08 -6.87
N TYR A 59 12.51 -8.59 -6.61
CA TYR A 59 13.47 -8.21 -7.64
C TYR A 59 14.41 -9.37 -7.92
N ASP A 60 14.57 -9.71 -9.19
CA ASP A 60 15.64 -10.61 -9.63
C ASP A 60 16.98 -9.86 -9.59
N MET A 61 17.91 -10.35 -8.78
CA MET A 61 19.26 -9.80 -8.63
C MET A 61 20.32 -10.64 -9.36
N GLY A 62 19.92 -11.48 -10.33
CA GLY A 62 20.87 -12.26 -11.14
C GLY A 62 21.62 -13.34 -10.35
N GLY A 63 20.95 -14.00 -9.40
CA GLY A 63 21.51 -15.08 -8.59
C GLY A 63 20.86 -15.25 -7.21
N TRP A 64 20.11 -14.25 -6.77
CA TRP A 64 19.26 -14.26 -5.58
C TRP A 64 18.07 -13.32 -5.82
N THR A 65 16.99 -13.46 -5.03
CA THR A 65 15.82 -12.58 -5.09
C THR A 65 15.81 -11.63 -3.90
N ALA A 66 15.48 -10.35 -4.15
CA ALA A 66 15.33 -9.35 -3.11
C ALA A 66 13.85 -8.98 -2.98
N THR A 67 13.27 -9.13 -1.79
CA THR A 67 11.88 -8.73 -1.55
C THR A 67 11.71 -7.22 -1.70
N ALA A 68 10.77 -6.82 -2.54
CA ALA A 68 10.37 -5.44 -2.75
C ALA A 68 9.43 -5.00 -1.62
N ALA A 69 10.00 -4.30 -0.63
CA ALA A 69 9.25 -3.72 0.48
C ALA A 69 8.18 -2.73 0.01
N LEU A 70 7.00 -2.67 0.64
CA LEU A 70 6.08 -1.54 0.41
C LEU A 70 6.74 -0.22 0.87
N PHE A 71 7.02 0.67 -0.08
CA PHE A 71 7.59 1.99 0.16
C PHE A 71 6.51 3.01 0.55
N SER A 72 5.45 3.08 -0.25
CA SER A 72 4.33 3.99 -0.02
C SER A 72 3.07 3.46 -0.70
N LEU A 73 1.92 3.93 -0.23
CA LEU A 73 0.61 3.57 -0.77
C LEU A 73 -0.22 4.83 -0.93
N GLU A 74 -0.51 5.20 -2.17
CA GLU A 74 -1.35 6.36 -2.51
C GLU A 74 -2.78 5.88 -2.81
N VAL A 75 -3.74 6.31 -2.01
CA VAL A 75 -5.17 6.06 -2.24
C VAL A 75 -5.80 7.32 -2.84
N ALA A 76 -6.08 7.28 -4.14
CA ALA A 76 -6.91 8.27 -4.81
C ALA A 76 -8.39 7.88 -4.72
N HIS A 77 -9.23 8.81 -4.30
CA HIS A 77 -10.67 8.60 -4.18
C HIS A 77 -11.41 9.82 -4.75
N SER A 78 -12.56 9.57 -5.37
CA SER A 78 -13.46 10.65 -5.79
C SER A 78 -14.24 11.12 -4.58
N THR A 79 -14.08 12.39 -4.20
CA THR A 79 -14.97 13.02 -3.22
C THR A 79 -16.26 13.47 -3.90
N ASP A 80 -17.34 13.56 -3.13
CA ASP A 80 -18.67 14.01 -3.58
C ASP A 80 -18.64 15.40 -4.28
N SER A 81 -17.62 16.22 -4.01
CA SER A 81 -17.39 17.51 -4.69
C SER A 81 -16.69 17.40 -6.05
N GLY A 82 -16.46 16.19 -6.59
CA GLY A 82 -15.74 15.98 -7.85
C GLY A 82 -14.23 16.20 -7.75
N LEU A 83 -13.70 16.42 -6.54
CA LEU A 83 -12.27 16.53 -6.30
C LEU A 83 -11.69 15.13 -6.05
N LEU A 84 -10.65 14.78 -6.80
CA LEU A 84 -9.83 13.60 -6.55
C LEU A 84 -9.01 13.86 -5.28
N GLY A 85 -9.51 13.37 -4.14
CA GLY A 85 -8.75 13.35 -2.91
C GLY A 85 -7.66 12.30 -3.01
N LYS A 86 -6.43 12.67 -2.69
CA LYS A 86 -5.29 11.73 -2.63
C LYS A 86 -4.85 11.61 -1.18
N THR A 87 -4.85 10.39 -0.68
CA THR A 87 -4.33 10.06 0.65
C THR A 87 -3.05 9.26 0.46
N LEU A 88 -1.91 9.87 0.77
CA LEU A 88 -0.65 9.15 0.81
C LEU A 88 -0.49 8.50 2.19
N TYR A 89 -0.32 7.18 2.19
CA TYR A 89 0.00 6.39 3.36
C TYR A 89 1.41 5.85 3.24
N THR A 90 2.27 6.21 4.19
CA THR A 90 3.61 5.64 4.30
C THR A 90 3.60 4.61 5.43
N PRO A 91 3.75 3.30 5.13
CA PRO A 91 3.76 2.26 6.15
C PRO A 91 4.99 2.40 7.06
N SER A 92 4.82 2.93 8.27
CA SER A 92 5.89 2.96 9.29
C SER A 92 5.87 1.71 10.15
N VAL A 93 6.31 0.57 9.61
CA VAL A 93 6.40 -0.69 10.36
C VAL A 93 7.69 -0.77 11.19
N SER A 94 7.62 -1.40 12.37
CA SER A 94 8.77 -1.58 13.27
C SER A 94 9.46 -2.94 13.11
N GLY A 95 9.12 -3.67 12.05
CA GLY A 95 9.58 -5.03 11.76
C GLY A 95 9.05 -5.51 10.41
N ILE A 96 9.25 -6.79 10.11
CA ILE A 96 8.73 -7.43 8.91
C ILE A 96 7.25 -7.73 9.13
N VAL A 97 6.39 -7.16 8.31
CA VAL A 97 4.94 -7.42 8.30
C VAL A 97 4.62 -8.26 7.08
N ASP A 98 4.14 -9.48 7.29
CA ASP A 98 3.77 -10.38 6.19
C ASP A 98 2.54 -9.87 5.43
N VAL A 99 1.50 -9.41 6.13
CA VAL A 99 0.30 -8.86 5.51
C VAL A 99 -0.17 -7.60 6.24
N LEU A 100 -0.32 -6.50 5.50
CA LEU A 100 -0.85 -5.24 5.98
C LEU A 100 -2.31 -5.10 5.55
N HIS A 101 -3.25 -5.13 6.50
CA HIS A 101 -4.66 -4.92 6.20
C HIS A 101 -4.96 -3.42 6.25
N VAL A 102 -5.46 -2.88 5.16
CA VAL A 102 -5.74 -1.47 4.95
C VAL A 102 -7.22 -1.34 4.62
N ASP A 103 -8.00 -0.90 5.60
CA ASP A 103 -9.41 -0.59 5.41
C ASP A 103 -9.54 0.88 5.01
N ILE A 104 -10.10 1.10 3.82
CA ILE A 104 -10.39 2.42 3.26
C ILE A 104 -11.88 2.68 3.51
N GLY A 105 -12.15 3.34 4.64
CA GLY A 105 -13.50 3.68 5.07
C GLY A 105 -13.83 5.15 4.85
N ALA A 106 -15.07 5.40 4.45
CA ALA A 106 -15.71 6.71 4.55
C ALA A 106 -16.60 6.64 5.79
N ASP A 107 -16.37 7.51 6.77
CA ASP A 107 -17.24 7.59 7.96
C ASP A 107 -18.67 7.87 7.48
N GLU A 108 -19.68 7.18 8.03
CA GLU A 108 -21.09 7.19 7.60
C GLU A 108 -21.78 8.59 7.69
N GLY A 109 -21.02 9.64 8.00
CA GLY A 109 -21.42 11.03 7.86
C GLY A 109 -20.27 12.03 7.64
N ALA A 110 -19.03 11.58 7.36
CA ALA A 110 -17.88 12.49 7.28
C ALA A 110 -17.27 12.57 5.89
N LYS A 111 -16.99 13.80 5.49
CA LYS A 111 -16.13 14.21 4.36
C LYS A 111 -14.66 13.77 4.52
N ASN A 112 -14.36 12.78 5.36
CA ASN A 112 -13.01 12.37 5.75
C ASN A 112 -12.86 10.85 5.62
N PHE A 113 -11.86 10.44 4.84
CA PHE A 113 -11.48 9.06 4.63
C PHE A 113 -10.53 8.62 5.75
N LYS A 114 -10.81 7.47 6.36
CA LYS A 114 -9.95 6.85 7.36
C LYS A 114 -9.29 5.63 6.73
N VAL A 115 -7.96 5.62 6.78
CA VAL A 115 -7.16 4.44 6.43
C VAL A 115 -6.83 3.74 7.74
N ALA A 116 -7.56 2.68 8.06
CA ALA A 116 -7.29 1.87 9.25
C ALA A 116 -6.33 0.75 8.88
N VAL A 117 -5.18 0.72 9.53
CA VAL A 117 -4.15 -0.28 9.28
C VAL A 117 -4.10 -1.28 10.42
N VAL A 118 -4.46 -2.52 10.13
CA VAL A 118 -4.36 -3.64 11.07
C VAL A 118 -3.11 -4.44 10.73
N ARG A 119 -2.21 -4.56 11.71
CA ARG A 119 -1.03 -5.42 11.64
C ARG A 119 -1.39 -6.72 12.34
N GLU A 120 -1.33 -7.85 11.64
CA GLU A 120 -1.25 -9.14 12.33
C GLU A 120 0.22 -9.41 12.67
N ALA A 121 0.44 -9.81 13.92
CA ALA A 121 1.76 -10.01 14.55
C ALA A 121 2.13 -11.50 14.57
#